data_AF-A0A2V3HRK4-F1
#
_entry.id   AF-A0A2V3HRK4-F1
#
_cell.length_a   1.000
_cell.length_b   1.000
_cell.length_c   1.000
_cell.angle_alpha   90.00
_cell.angle_beta   90.00
_cell.angle_gamma   90.00
#
_symmetry.space_group_name_H-M   'P 1'
#
loop_
_entity.id
_entity.type
_entity.pdbx_description
1 polymer ?
#
loop_
_entity_poly.entity_id
_entity_poly.type
_entity_poly.pdbx_seq_one_letter_code
_entity_poly.pdbx_strand_id
1 'polypeptide(L)'
;MAHLRARVEQGTLLLASGIEVHRGPRTVLKDVDFHLSEGEVVALVGPNGSGKTTLLEACAGLLPLTSGSVSWRSGTGSQRVVRDSDGRRTALPPMGLTLQSDGMCGEENVEERLATALCVAGSLSDEAKMAEMLSAWGLEHRRADRISQLSGGLRRRLAVLCGLAPAALCGDSRVALLDEPSEGLDESARALLAGWLKALASMGHGVLVATHDAEVIRCADRVVSVEGGMLTESTGESQGVPAQLPQPDGSSEPSTLGSLMRWALRMEMRNPIDTVGRAVPAIVAMLLAYALVGELDLSHAGNDMLAALVLVPAFITAVVSPALVRRLAEADCGRWWSAVVGPMTRPANSLVGASLILPIPLTYLSWFVLAGSFDSDASSEVLRWLWLPAVAMLDVAIAAAALHLLVADLRRASAAAASLLLLVLVWPFLELTDALSTIMTDGMSFGLGMGDPLVTCLIASLTSALVWAVAVFLPEA
;
A
#
# COMPACT_ATOMS: atom_id res chain seq x y z
N MET A 1 9.08 40.82 -1.62
CA MET A 1 8.09 39.89 -1.04
C MET A 1 6.88 39.67 -1.96
N ALA A 2 6.09 40.69 -2.34
CA ALA A 2 4.91 40.51 -3.22
C ALA A 2 5.24 40.17 -4.70
N HIS A 3 6.32 40.71 -5.26
CA HIS A 3 6.71 40.44 -6.65
C HIS A 3 7.35 39.07 -6.90
N LEU A 4 7.86 38.38 -5.86
CA LEU A 4 8.31 36.99 -5.97
C LEU A 4 7.12 36.02 -5.97
N ARG A 5 6.07 36.29 -5.16
CA ARG A 5 4.84 35.48 -5.14
C ARG A 5 4.12 35.45 -6.49
N ALA A 6 4.07 36.57 -7.22
CA ALA A 6 3.36 36.65 -8.50
C ALA A 6 4.04 35.94 -9.70
N ARG A 7 5.37 35.71 -9.65
CA ARG A 7 6.09 34.93 -10.69
C ARG A 7 6.07 33.43 -10.44
N VAL A 8 5.97 33.02 -9.17
CA VAL A 8 5.87 31.63 -8.73
C VAL A 8 4.51 31.01 -9.12
N GLU A 9 3.45 31.81 -9.30
CA GLU A 9 2.10 31.28 -9.48
C GLU A 9 1.77 30.64 -10.84
N GLN A 10 2.51 30.86 -11.93
CA GLN A 10 2.12 30.33 -13.25
C GLN A 10 2.83 29.03 -13.68
N GLY A 11 3.91 28.62 -13.02
CA GLY A 11 4.63 27.38 -13.36
C GLY A 11 5.06 26.52 -12.17
N THR A 12 4.47 26.70 -10.99
CA THR A 12 4.81 25.86 -9.82
C THR A 12 4.02 24.55 -9.83
N LEU A 13 4.74 23.42 -9.87
CA LEU A 13 4.16 22.08 -9.81
C LEU A 13 3.95 21.60 -8.37
N LEU A 14 4.83 21.99 -7.45
CA LEU A 14 4.77 21.60 -6.05
C LEU A 14 5.07 22.81 -5.18
N LEU A 15 4.23 23.02 -4.17
CA LEU A 15 4.41 24.08 -3.16
C LEU A 15 4.21 23.51 -1.76
N ALA A 16 5.25 23.59 -0.94
CA ALA A 16 5.19 23.38 0.50
C ALA A 16 5.26 24.75 1.20
N SER A 17 4.31 25.04 2.07
CA SER A 17 4.20 26.34 2.74
C SER A 17 4.16 26.20 4.26
N GLY A 18 5.13 26.81 4.94
CA GLY A 18 5.26 26.82 6.40
C GLY A 18 5.26 25.43 7.03
N ILE A 19 5.88 24.44 6.36
CA ILE A 19 5.80 23.05 6.82
C ILE A 19 6.67 22.83 8.06
N GLU A 20 6.10 22.14 9.04
CA GLU A 20 6.81 21.66 10.22
C GLU A 20 6.61 20.15 10.35
N VAL A 21 7.70 19.40 10.45
CA VAL A 21 7.67 17.93 10.48
C VAL A 21 8.48 17.41 11.66
N HIS A 22 7.83 16.57 12.47
CA HIS A 22 8.43 15.93 13.64
C HIS A 22 8.65 14.45 13.37
N ARG A 23 9.80 13.92 13.79
CA ARG A 23 10.05 12.47 13.85
C ARG A 23 10.35 12.08 15.30
N GLY A 24 9.39 11.42 15.93
CA GLY A 24 9.47 11.20 17.38
C GLY A 24 9.49 12.54 18.12
N PRO A 25 10.39 12.73 19.11
CA PRO A 25 10.49 13.99 19.85
C PRO A 25 11.29 15.07 19.11
N ARG A 26 11.84 14.78 17.92
CA ARG A 26 12.74 15.70 17.21
C ARG A 26 11.99 16.43 16.09
N THR A 27 12.03 17.76 16.12
CA THR A 27 11.68 18.60 14.97
C THR A 27 12.77 18.46 13.91
N VAL A 28 12.41 17.98 12.72
CA VAL A 28 13.34 17.74 11.61
C VAL A 28 13.29 18.89 10.61
N LEU A 29 12.09 19.42 10.34
CA LEU A 29 11.86 20.61 9.51
C LEU A 29 11.03 21.59 10.33
N LYS A 30 11.37 22.88 10.27
CA LYS A 30 10.71 23.92 11.04
C LYS A 30 10.42 25.14 10.17
N ASP A 31 9.14 25.44 9.98
CA ASP A 31 8.65 26.61 9.23
C ASP A 31 9.33 26.75 7.85
N VAL A 32 9.28 25.66 7.09
CA VAL A 32 9.95 25.54 5.79
C VAL A 32 9.00 25.88 4.66
N ASP A 33 9.40 26.82 3.80
CA ASP A 33 8.79 27.07 2.50
C ASP A 33 9.65 26.45 1.40
N PHE A 34 9.02 25.71 0.49
CA PHE A 34 9.70 25.11 -0.66
C PHE A 34 8.78 25.10 -1.88
N HIS A 35 9.34 25.30 -3.07
CA HIS A 35 8.60 25.20 -4.32
C HIS A 35 9.44 24.52 -5.41
N LEU A 36 8.77 23.82 -6.31
CA LEU A 36 9.35 23.20 -7.50
C LEU A 36 8.60 23.67 -8.73
N SER A 37 9.34 24.22 -9.69
CA SER A 37 8.78 24.77 -10.92
C SER A 37 8.77 23.74 -12.06
N GLU A 38 7.96 24.00 -13.08
CA GLU A 38 8.00 23.32 -14.37
C GLU A 38 9.37 23.49 -15.02
N GLY A 39 9.90 22.39 -15.55
CA GLY A 39 11.18 22.35 -16.26
C GLY A 39 12.40 22.65 -15.39
N GLU A 40 12.31 22.41 -14.09
CA GLU A 40 13.38 22.69 -13.13
C GLU A 40 13.89 21.41 -12.46
N VAL A 41 15.21 21.26 -12.39
CA VAL A 41 15.88 20.26 -11.52
C VAL A 41 16.37 20.95 -10.26
N VAL A 42 15.86 20.50 -9.10
CA VAL A 42 16.28 20.99 -7.79
C VAL A 42 17.02 19.89 -7.03
N ALA A 43 18.28 20.15 -6.66
CA ALA A 43 19.07 19.27 -5.82
C ALA A 43 18.93 19.64 -4.34
N LEU A 44 18.46 18.69 -3.52
CA LEU A 44 18.48 18.77 -2.06
C LEU A 44 19.80 18.21 -1.53
N VAL A 45 20.58 19.05 -0.89
CA VAL A 45 21.91 18.71 -0.34
C VAL A 45 21.94 18.94 1.18
N GLY A 46 22.92 18.33 1.84
CA GLY A 46 23.14 18.50 3.27
C GLY A 46 23.59 17.20 3.96
N PRO A 47 24.02 17.28 5.22
CA PRO A 47 24.53 16.13 5.97
C PRO A 47 23.51 14.97 6.08
N ASN A 48 24.00 13.77 6.38
CA ASN A 48 23.11 12.65 6.70
C ASN A 48 22.26 12.97 7.93
N GLY A 49 20.94 12.75 7.83
CA GLY A 49 20.00 13.09 8.88
C GLY A 49 19.67 14.58 9.02
N SER A 50 20.00 15.41 8.03
CA SER A 50 19.65 16.84 8.03
C SER A 50 18.17 17.13 7.76
N GLY A 51 17.48 16.22 7.07
CA GLY A 51 16.05 16.36 6.76
C GLY A 51 15.68 16.20 5.27
N LYS A 52 16.64 15.93 4.37
CA LYS A 52 16.40 15.74 2.92
C LYS A 52 15.24 14.79 2.60
N THR A 53 15.36 13.52 3.03
CA THR A 53 14.31 12.50 2.92
C THR A 53 13.00 12.93 3.58
N THR A 54 13.07 13.69 4.68
CA THR A 54 11.86 14.17 5.37
C THR A 54 11.11 15.21 4.55
N LEU A 55 11.82 16.13 3.87
CA LEU A 55 11.20 17.08 2.96
C LEU A 55 10.57 16.37 1.76
N LEU A 56 11.30 15.41 1.17
CA LEU A 56 10.80 14.65 0.01
C LEU A 56 9.56 13.82 0.37
N GLU A 57 9.56 13.13 1.50
CA GLU A 57 8.41 12.34 1.96
C GLU A 57 7.23 13.23 2.37
N ALA A 58 7.48 14.42 2.94
CA ALA A 58 6.43 15.41 3.20
C ALA A 58 5.79 15.89 1.88
N CYS A 59 6.63 16.20 0.88
CA CYS A 59 6.20 16.56 -0.47
C CYS A 59 5.39 15.44 -1.14
N ALA A 60 5.73 14.17 -0.89
CA ALA A 60 5.00 12.98 -1.32
C ALA A 60 3.77 12.62 -0.47
N GLY A 61 3.39 13.47 0.51
CA GLY A 61 2.22 13.24 1.37
C GLY A 61 2.31 11.98 2.24
N LEU A 62 3.54 11.49 2.50
CA LEU A 62 3.84 10.28 3.29
C LEU A 62 4.02 10.56 4.77
N LEU A 63 4.17 11.82 5.16
CA LEU A 63 4.36 12.22 6.55
C LEU A 63 3.18 13.11 7.00
N PRO A 64 2.71 12.98 8.25
CA PRO A 64 1.87 13.98 8.85
C PRO A 64 2.65 15.30 9.03
N LEU A 65 1.95 16.42 8.89
CA LEU A 65 2.52 17.75 9.10
C LEU A 65 2.01 18.31 10.44
N THR A 66 2.89 18.92 11.23
CA THR A 66 2.50 19.61 12.47
C THR A 66 1.95 21.01 12.16
N SER A 67 2.49 21.65 11.13
CA SER A 67 2.08 22.97 10.62
C SER A 67 2.23 22.98 9.10
N GLY A 68 1.51 23.89 8.45
CA GLY A 68 1.64 24.18 7.04
C GLY A 68 0.88 23.21 6.13
N SER A 69 1.16 23.30 4.84
CA SER A 69 0.52 22.44 3.84
C SER A 69 1.44 22.18 2.65
N VAL A 70 1.16 21.08 1.97
CA VAL A 70 1.76 20.72 0.68
C VAL A 70 0.65 20.69 -0.35
N SER A 71 0.86 21.39 -1.45
CA SER A 71 -0.05 21.45 -2.58
C SER A 71 0.67 21.12 -3.88
N TRP A 72 -0.06 20.47 -4.77
CA TRP A 72 0.42 20.03 -6.08
C TRP A 72 -0.47 20.59 -7.17
N ARG A 73 0.14 20.98 -8.28
CA ARG A 73 -0.53 21.34 -9.51
C ARG A 73 -0.46 20.17 -10.49
N SER A 74 -1.59 19.76 -11.04
CA SER A 74 -1.62 18.82 -12.16
C SER A 74 -1.19 19.52 -13.46
N GLY A 75 -0.71 18.78 -14.45
CA GLY A 75 -0.44 19.31 -15.80
C GLY A 75 -1.65 20.00 -16.46
N THR A 76 -2.88 19.69 -16.01
CA THR A 76 -4.12 20.38 -16.41
C THR A 76 -4.36 21.73 -15.72
N GLY A 77 -3.43 22.19 -14.87
CA GLY A 77 -3.46 23.49 -14.19
C GLY A 77 -4.20 23.51 -12.86
N SER A 78 -4.86 22.42 -12.45
CA SER A 78 -5.59 22.39 -11.17
C SER A 78 -4.63 22.21 -9.99
N GLN A 79 -4.67 23.13 -9.03
CA GLN A 79 -3.92 23.02 -7.78
C GLN A 79 -4.78 22.37 -6.69
N ARG A 80 -4.22 21.38 -5.99
CA ARG A 80 -4.89 20.69 -4.88
C ARG A 80 -3.96 20.58 -3.67
N VAL A 81 -4.51 20.70 -2.47
CA VAL A 81 -3.79 20.38 -1.22
C VAL A 81 -3.75 18.87 -1.06
N VAL A 82 -2.54 18.33 -0.94
CA VAL A 82 -2.30 16.87 -0.84
C VAL A 82 -2.10 16.44 0.61
N ARG A 83 -1.56 17.34 1.44
CA ARG A 83 -1.35 17.14 2.87
C ARG A 83 -1.37 18.49 3.60
N ASP A 84 -1.94 18.53 4.80
CA ASP A 84 -1.86 19.71 5.68
C ASP A 84 -1.86 19.31 7.17
N SER A 85 -1.67 20.30 8.03
CA SER A 85 -1.70 20.15 9.49
C SER A 85 -3.07 19.84 10.07
N ASP A 86 -4.16 20.04 9.33
CA ASP A 86 -5.52 19.66 9.75
C ASP A 86 -5.79 18.16 9.54
N GLY A 87 -4.80 17.42 9.04
CA GLY A 87 -4.87 15.98 8.81
C GLY A 87 -5.42 15.60 7.45
N ARG A 88 -5.69 16.56 6.55
CA ARG A 88 -6.13 16.26 5.18
C ARG A 88 -5.10 15.40 4.48
N ARG A 89 -5.57 14.43 3.70
CA ARG A 89 -4.74 13.61 2.82
C ARG A 89 -5.52 13.31 1.54
N THR A 90 -5.01 13.78 0.42
CA THR A 90 -5.63 13.61 -0.90
C THR A 90 -4.71 12.78 -1.79
N ALA A 91 -5.28 12.03 -2.74
CA ALA A 91 -4.48 11.37 -3.76
C ALA A 91 -3.65 12.39 -4.54
N LEU A 92 -2.37 12.06 -4.77
CA LEU A 92 -1.45 12.87 -5.55
C LEU A 92 -1.81 12.82 -7.04
N PRO A 93 -1.46 13.85 -7.83
CA PRO A 93 -1.39 13.70 -9.28
C PRO A 93 -0.40 12.59 -9.67
N PRO A 94 -0.51 12.01 -10.88
CA PRO A 94 0.50 11.10 -11.41
C PRO A 94 1.92 11.67 -11.29
N MET A 95 2.83 10.90 -10.68
CA MET A 95 4.17 11.34 -10.36
C MET A 95 5.19 10.21 -10.46
N GLY A 96 6.46 10.59 -10.52
CA GLY A 96 7.59 9.71 -10.34
C GLY A 96 8.06 9.69 -8.88
N LEU A 97 8.35 8.51 -8.33
CA LEU A 97 8.85 8.37 -6.96
C LEU A 97 9.92 7.28 -6.85
N THR A 98 11.09 7.66 -6.36
CA THR A 98 12.16 6.73 -5.92
C THR A 98 12.42 6.97 -4.43
N LEU A 99 12.19 5.96 -3.61
CA LEU A 99 12.50 5.99 -2.17
C LEU A 99 13.94 5.58 -1.92
N GLN A 100 14.48 5.95 -0.75
CA GLN A 100 15.83 5.56 -0.34
C GLN A 100 15.98 4.04 -0.28
N SER A 101 14.98 3.32 0.27
CA SER A 101 14.94 1.86 0.34
C SER A 101 14.37 1.19 -0.93
N ASP A 102 14.39 1.86 -2.09
CA ASP A 102 13.87 1.40 -3.39
C ASP A 102 12.33 1.34 -3.54
N GLY A 103 11.56 0.97 -2.52
CA GLY A 103 10.09 0.99 -2.56
C GLY A 103 9.46 -0.15 -3.36
N MET A 104 10.09 -1.33 -3.39
CA MET A 104 9.70 -2.48 -4.25
C MET A 104 9.73 -3.79 -3.47
N CYS A 105 8.80 -4.71 -3.77
CA CYS A 105 8.79 -6.05 -3.18
C CYS A 105 9.67 -7.01 -3.99
N GLY A 106 10.44 -7.86 -3.31
CA GLY A 106 11.38 -8.79 -3.94
C GLY A 106 10.72 -9.89 -4.76
N GLU A 107 9.42 -10.14 -4.56
CA GLU A 107 8.62 -11.12 -5.32
C GLU A 107 8.17 -10.61 -6.69
N GLU A 108 8.23 -9.29 -6.94
CA GLU A 108 7.93 -8.67 -8.23
C GLU A 108 8.99 -9.03 -9.27
N ASN A 109 8.61 -9.09 -10.54
CA ASN A 109 9.57 -9.12 -11.65
C ASN A 109 9.96 -7.70 -12.07
N VAL A 110 11.11 -7.56 -12.72
CA VAL A 110 11.63 -6.26 -13.20
C VAL A 110 10.66 -5.55 -14.13
N GLU A 111 10.20 -6.23 -15.18
CA GLU A 111 9.25 -5.67 -16.15
C GLU A 111 7.90 -5.33 -15.50
N GLU A 112 7.42 -6.21 -14.63
CA GLU A 112 6.15 -6.03 -13.92
C GLU A 112 6.14 -4.80 -13.04
N ARG A 113 7.26 -4.51 -12.38
CA ARG A 113 7.42 -3.35 -11.52
C ARG A 113 7.40 -2.07 -12.33
N LEU A 114 8.14 -2.03 -13.44
CA LEU A 114 8.13 -0.89 -14.36
C LEU A 114 6.73 -0.66 -14.95
N ALA A 115 6.06 -1.72 -15.42
CA ALA A 115 4.69 -1.66 -15.91
C ALA A 115 3.72 -1.14 -14.84
N THR A 116 3.90 -1.55 -13.57
CA THR A 116 3.09 -1.07 -12.45
C THR A 116 3.31 0.43 -12.22
N ALA A 117 4.56 0.91 -12.20
CA ALA A 117 4.89 2.33 -12.05
C ALA A 117 4.29 3.20 -13.17
N LEU A 118 4.27 2.69 -14.41
CA LEU A 118 3.67 3.37 -15.56
C LEU A 118 2.14 3.38 -15.50
N CYS A 119 1.52 2.24 -15.15
CA CYS A 119 0.06 2.11 -15.08
C CYS A 119 -0.56 2.98 -13.98
N VAL A 120 0.08 3.05 -12.80
CA VAL A 120 -0.39 3.94 -11.72
C VAL A 120 -0.25 5.42 -12.07
N ALA A 121 0.69 5.75 -12.95
CA ALA A 121 0.89 7.09 -13.47
C ALA A 121 0.03 7.38 -14.72
N GLY A 122 -0.90 6.50 -15.09
CA GLY A 122 -1.79 6.71 -16.22
C GLY A 122 -1.10 6.64 -17.59
N SER A 123 -0.01 5.87 -17.70
CA SER A 123 0.66 5.62 -18.98
C SER A 123 0.28 4.24 -19.50
N LEU A 124 -0.19 4.17 -20.75
CA LEU A 124 -0.33 2.91 -21.50
C LEU A 124 1.01 2.63 -22.17
N SER A 125 1.89 1.90 -21.49
CA SER A 125 3.18 1.60 -22.11
C SER A 125 3.08 0.38 -23.01
N ASP A 126 3.54 0.55 -24.25
CA ASP A 126 3.87 -0.55 -25.14
C ASP A 126 5.02 -1.39 -24.54
N GLU A 127 4.98 -2.70 -24.73
CA GLU A 127 6.06 -3.64 -24.34
C GLU A 127 7.38 -3.24 -24.99
N ALA A 128 7.34 -2.76 -26.25
CA ALA A 128 8.53 -2.31 -26.97
C ALA A 128 9.24 -1.14 -26.28
N LYS A 129 8.49 -0.16 -25.75
CA LYS A 129 9.04 1.00 -25.04
C LYS A 129 9.57 0.64 -23.66
N MET A 130 8.89 -0.28 -22.96
CA MET A 130 9.42 -0.82 -21.71
C MET A 130 10.75 -1.51 -21.94
N ALA A 131 10.86 -2.35 -22.98
CA ALA A 131 12.09 -3.01 -23.37
C ALA A 131 13.20 -2.02 -23.76
N GLU A 132 12.86 -0.93 -24.48
CA GLU A 132 13.81 0.15 -24.80
C GLU A 132 14.37 0.80 -23.53
N MET A 133 13.50 1.17 -22.59
CA MET A 133 13.93 1.77 -21.31
C MET A 133 14.74 0.80 -20.46
N LEU A 134 14.32 -0.46 -20.36
CA LEU A 134 15.07 -1.50 -19.65
C LEU A 134 16.43 -1.74 -20.30
N SER A 135 16.52 -1.71 -21.64
CA SER A 135 17.77 -1.82 -22.38
C SER A 135 18.71 -0.65 -22.08
N ALA A 136 18.19 0.59 -22.12
CA ALA A 136 18.96 1.79 -21.79
C ALA A 136 19.57 1.74 -20.37
N TRP A 137 18.87 1.14 -19.40
CA TRP A 137 19.33 0.96 -18.03
C TRP A 137 20.09 -0.36 -17.79
N GLY A 138 20.31 -1.17 -18.83
CA GLY A 138 21.02 -2.44 -18.75
C GLY A 138 20.27 -3.56 -18.01
N LEU A 139 18.95 -3.48 -17.96
CA LEU A 139 18.05 -4.40 -17.24
C LEU A 139 17.27 -5.35 -18.16
N GLU A 140 17.29 -5.16 -19.49
CA GLU A 140 16.49 -5.96 -20.43
C GLU A 140 16.74 -7.47 -20.32
N HIS A 141 18.01 -7.87 -20.19
CA HIS A 141 18.40 -9.28 -20.01
C HIS A 141 17.89 -9.92 -18.70
N ARG A 142 17.36 -9.11 -17.77
CA ARG A 142 16.81 -9.50 -16.46
C ARG A 142 15.33 -9.16 -16.34
N ARG A 143 14.65 -8.79 -17.43
CA ARG A 143 13.27 -8.30 -17.38
C ARG A 143 12.28 -9.25 -16.70
N ALA A 144 12.53 -10.57 -16.82
CA ALA A 144 11.73 -11.63 -16.22
C ALA A 144 12.24 -12.12 -14.85
N ASP A 145 13.42 -11.68 -14.41
CA ASP A 145 13.99 -12.09 -13.12
C ASP A 145 13.22 -11.39 -11.98
N ARG A 146 13.20 -12.05 -10.82
CA ARG A 146 12.63 -11.46 -9.60
C ARG A 146 13.54 -10.35 -9.09
N ILE A 147 12.97 -9.30 -8.51
CA ILE A 147 13.74 -8.20 -7.91
C ILE A 147 14.67 -8.73 -6.81
N SER A 148 14.24 -9.75 -6.05
CA SER A 148 15.06 -10.45 -5.04
C SER A 148 16.32 -11.14 -5.60
N GLN A 149 16.39 -11.39 -6.91
CA GLN A 149 17.55 -12.01 -7.57
C GLN A 149 18.54 -10.98 -8.11
N LEU A 150 18.18 -9.69 -8.12
CA LEU A 150 19.05 -8.62 -8.59
C LEU A 150 20.14 -8.28 -7.58
N SER A 151 21.29 -7.82 -8.07
CA SER A 151 22.28 -7.15 -7.23
C SER A 151 21.72 -5.80 -6.74
N GLY A 152 22.27 -5.27 -5.64
CA GLY A 152 21.83 -3.99 -5.09
C GLY A 152 21.87 -2.84 -6.11
N GLY A 153 22.92 -2.78 -6.95
CA GLY A 153 23.02 -1.77 -8.01
C GLY A 153 21.98 -1.94 -9.12
N LEU A 154 21.68 -3.18 -9.55
CA LEU A 154 20.62 -3.44 -10.54
C LEU A 154 19.24 -3.10 -9.98
N ARG A 155 18.98 -3.43 -8.71
CA ARG A 155 17.75 -3.05 -8.02
C ARG A 155 17.61 -1.52 -7.94
N ARG A 156 18.71 -0.81 -7.66
CA ARG A 156 18.71 0.66 -7.67
C ARG A 156 18.39 1.23 -9.03
N ARG A 157 19.02 0.73 -10.10
CA ARG A 157 18.73 1.14 -11.49
C ARG A 157 17.25 1.01 -11.80
N LEU A 158 16.62 -0.10 -11.39
CA LEU A 158 15.19 -0.31 -11.56
C LEU A 158 14.35 0.71 -10.76
N ALA A 159 14.70 0.96 -9.49
CA ALA A 159 13.99 1.90 -8.64
C ALA A 159 14.04 3.34 -9.18
N VAL A 160 15.21 3.74 -9.69
CA VAL A 160 15.41 5.04 -10.34
C VAL A 160 14.63 5.13 -11.65
N LEU A 161 14.71 4.10 -12.50
CA LEU A 161 13.92 4.03 -13.73
C LEU A 161 12.41 4.12 -13.44
N CYS A 162 11.90 3.42 -12.43
CA CYS A 162 10.49 3.51 -12.02
C CYS A 162 10.10 4.91 -11.51
N GLY A 163 11.05 5.67 -10.96
CA GLY A 163 10.85 7.06 -10.56
C GLY A 163 10.89 8.04 -11.73
N LEU A 164 11.61 7.74 -12.81
CA LEU A 164 11.76 8.65 -13.95
C LEU A 164 10.78 8.37 -15.09
N ALA A 165 10.52 7.09 -15.39
CA ALA A 165 9.70 6.65 -16.52
C ALA A 165 8.28 7.24 -16.53
N PRO A 166 7.58 7.41 -15.38
CA PRO A 166 6.29 8.10 -15.35
C PRO A 166 6.28 9.51 -15.94
N ALA A 167 7.39 10.24 -15.80
CA ALA A 167 7.55 11.56 -16.42
C ALA A 167 7.98 11.41 -17.88
N ALA A 168 8.99 10.56 -18.16
CA ALA A 168 9.55 10.40 -19.51
C ALA A 168 8.53 10.00 -20.59
N LEU A 169 7.50 9.24 -20.23
CA LEU A 169 6.44 8.80 -21.16
C LEU A 169 5.22 9.73 -21.19
N CYS A 170 5.24 10.87 -20.49
CA CYS A 170 4.12 11.81 -20.49
C CYS A 170 4.44 13.10 -21.24
N GLY A 171 3.49 13.60 -22.02
CA GLY A 171 3.61 14.92 -22.67
C GLY A 171 3.31 16.10 -21.76
N ASP A 172 2.60 15.89 -20.64
CA ASP A 172 2.26 16.94 -19.68
C ASP A 172 3.30 17.05 -18.56
N SER A 173 3.47 18.25 -18.00
CA SER A 173 4.34 18.48 -16.85
C SER A 173 3.97 17.61 -15.64
N ARG A 174 4.98 16.96 -15.07
CA ARG A 174 4.87 16.03 -13.92
C ARG A 174 6.00 16.30 -12.94
N VAL A 175 5.82 15.84 -11.71
CA VAL A 175 6.85 15.88 -10.68
C VAL A 175 7.52 14.51 -10.57
N ALA A 176 8.85 14.50 -10.47
CA ALA A 176 9.63 13.34 -10.07
C ALA A 176 10.34 13.63 -8.74
N LEU A 177 10.10 12.79 -7.74
CA LEU A 177 10.74 12.86 -6.42
C LEU A 177 11.73 11.71 -6.27
N LEU A 178 13.02 12.01 -6.15
CA LEU A 178 14.09 11.01 -6.14
C LEU A 178 14.94 11.14 -4.87
N ASP A 179 14.91 10.14 -4.01
CA ASP A 179 15.70 10.14 -2.77
C ASP A 179 16.97 9.29 -2.92
N GLU A 180 18.13 9.94 -2.93
CA GLU A 180 19.48 9.37 -3.12
C GLU A 180 19.66 8.51 -4.38
N PRO A 181 19.14 8.88 -5.57
CA PRO A 181 19.07 8.01 -6.75
C PRO A 181 20.44 7.53 -7.26
N SER A 182 21.52 8.25 -6.95
CA SER A 182 22.89 7.91 -7.33
C SER A 182 23.55 6.83 -6.46
N GLU A 183 23.03 6.56 -5.25
CA GLU A 183 23.60 5.56 -4.34
C GLU A 183 23.52 4.15 -4.92
N GLY A 184 24.67 3.48 -5.06
CA GLY A 184 24.73 2.13 -5.64
C GLY A 184 24.75 2.08 -7.17
N LEU A 185 24.69 3.23 -7.85
CA LEU A 185 24.94 3.33 -9.28
C LEU A 185 26.45 3.37 -9.58
N ASP A 186 26.84 2.75 -10.69
CA ASP A 186 28.17 2.92 -11.29
C ASP A 186 28.24 4.23 -12.09
N GLU A 187 29.45 4.58 -12.54
CA GLU A 187 29.70 5.83 -13.26
C GLU A 187 28.82 5.98 -14.51
N SER A 188 28.64 4.88 -15.27
CA SER A 188 27.82 4.89 -16.49
C SER A 188 26.35 5.17 -16.20
N ALA A 189 25.79 4.60 -15.13
CA ALA A 189 24.41 4.84 -14.74
C ALA A 189 24.21 6.22 -14.08
N ARG A 190 25.22 6.78 -13.40
CA ARG A 190 25.17 8.18 -12.91
C ARG A 190 25.12 9.19 -14.05
N ALA A 191 25.96 9.02 -15.07
CA ALA A 191 25.92 9.86 -16.27
C ALA A 191 24.58 9.74 -17.01
N LEU A 192 24.03 8.51 -17.10
CA LEU A 192 22.70 8.29 -17.67
C LEU A 192 21.61 9.00 -16.86
N LEU A 193 21.64 8.87 -15.53
CA LEU A 193 20.73 9.58 -14.62
C LEU A 193 20.80 11.09 -14.86
N ALA A 194 21.99 11.69 -14.82
CA ALA A 194 22.20 13.11 -15.08
C ALA A 194 21.59 13.55 -16.42
N GLY A 195 21.83 12.79 -17.49
CA GLY A 195 21.23 13.05 -18.80
C GLY A 195 19.70 12.96 -18.81
N TRP A 196 19.12 11.98 -18.11
CA TRP A 196 17.67 11.85 -17.95
C TRP A 196 17.07 13.02 -17.17
N LEU A 197 17.70 13.48 -16.08
CA LEU A 197 17.22 14.63 -15.30
C LEU A 197 17.13 15.89 -16.18
N LYS A 198 18.17 16.17 -16.97
CA LYS A 198 18.18 17.32 -17.90
C LYS A 198 17.14 17.17 -19.01
N ALA A 199 16.97 15.97 -19.55
CA ALA A 199 15.97 15.72 -20.58
C ALA A 199 14.54 15.91 -20.05
N LEU A 200 14.24 15.40 -18.85
CA LEU A 200 12.94 15.60 -18.21
C LEU A 200 12.64 17.08 -17.94
N ALA A 201 13.62 17.83 -17.43
CA ALA A 201 13.47 19.26 -17.25
C ALA A 201 13.25 20.00 -18.59
N SER A 202 13.93 19.61 -19.66
CA SER A 202 13.71 20.18 -21.00
C SER A 202 12.31 19.90 -21.57
N MET A 203 11.64 18.84 -21.10
CA MET A 203 10.26 18.50 -21.42
C MET A 203 9.23 19.20 -20.51
N GLY A 204 9.67 20.05 -19.57
CA GLY A 204 8.79 20.80 -18.67
C GLY A 204 8.42 20.08 -17.37
N HIS A 205 8.99 18.89 -17.10
CA HIS A 205 8.80 18.22 -15.81
C HIS A 205 9.62 18.87 -14.70
N GLY A 206 9.11 18.84 -13.47
CA GLY A 206 9.84 19.28 -12.29
C GLY A 206 10.50 18.09 -11.59
N VAL A 207 11.77 18.19 -11.26
CA VAL A 207 12.51 17.10 -10.60
C VAL A 207 13.08 17.60 -9.27
N LEU A 208 12.75 16.92 -8.18
CA LEU A 208 13.39 17.11 -6.88
C LEU A 208 14.26 15.89 -6.58
N VAL A 209 15.57 16.11 -6.44
CA VAL A 209 16.54 15.04 -6.17
C VAL A 209 17.30 15.30 -4.87
N ALA A 210 17.13 14.43 -3.87
CA ALA A 210 18.01 14.43 -2.70
C ALA A 210 19.27 13.63 -3.03
N THR A 211 20.43 14.26 -2.89
CA THR A 211 21.70 13.61 -3.24
C THR A 211 22.88 14.30 -2.56
N HIS A 212 23.98 13.57 -2.47
CA HIS A 212 25.32 14.08 -2.15
C HIS A 212 26.30 13.93 -3.33
N ASP A 213 25.81 13.45 -4.48
CA ASP A 213 26.63 13.20 -5.66
C ASP A 213 26.90 14.48 -6.46
N ALA A 214 28.18 14.78 -6.66
CA ALA A 214 28.59 16.02 -7.31
C ALA A 214 28.15 16.12 -8.78
N GLU A 215 28.02 15.01 -9.51
CA GLU A 215 27.55 15.01 -10.89
C GLU A 215 26.07 15.39 -10.96
N VAL A 216 25.24 14.77 -10.11
CA VAL A 216 23.81 15.08 -10.03
C VAL A 216 23.57 16.51 -9.54
N ILE A 217 24.36 17.00 -8.59
CA ILE A 217 24.27 18.38 -8.09
C ILE A 217 24.59 19.40 -9.21
N ARG A 218 25.62 19.13 -10.03
CA ARG A 218 25.98 20.02 -11.15
C ARG A 218 24.87 20.14 -12.19
N CYS A 219 24.02 19.13 -12.33
CA CYS A 219 22.88 19.16 -13.25
C CYS A 219 21.72 20.05 -12.80
N ALA A 220 21.64 20.35 -11.50
CA ALA A 220 20.54 21.09 -10.93
C ALA A 220 20.55 22.56 -11.36
N ASP A 221 19.35 23.10 -11.60
CA ASP A 221 19.10 24.52 -11.82
C ASP A 221 19.10 25.29 -10.49
N ARG A 222 18.69 24.60 -9.42
CA ARG A 222 18.66 25.14 -8.06
C ARG A 222 19.20 24.13 -7.07
N VAL A 223 20.01 24.59 -6.11
CA VAL A 223 20.53 23.77 -5.02
C VAL A 223 19.91 24.28 -3.72
N VAL A 224 19.32 23.37 -2.96
CA VAL A 224 18.67 23.67 -1.69
C VAL A 224 19.37 22.86 -0.60
N SER A 225 20.08 23.57 0.28
CA SER A 225 20.75 22.97 1.42
C SER A 225 19.79 22.85 2.60
N VAL A 226 19.71 21.66 3.19
CA VAL A 226 18.95 21.38 4.41
C VAL A 226 19.94 21.31 5.58
N GLU A 227 19.84 22.26 6.50
CA GLU A 227 20.68 22.31 7.70
C GLU A 227 19.90 22.88 8.89
N GLY A 228 20.02 22.23 10.07
CA GLY A 228 19.36 22.71 11.29
C GLY A 228 17.83 22.78 11.23
N GLY A 229 17.20 22.10 10.27
CA GLY A 229 15.75 22.13 10.01
C GLY A 229 15.25 23.32 9.20
N MET A 230 16.16 24.10 8.62
CA MET A 230 15.88 25.23 7.73
C MET A 230 16.38 24.91 6.32
N LEU A 231 15.86 25.63 5.32
CA LEU A 231 16.32 25.57 3.94
C LEU A 231 17.12 26.81 3.56
N THR A 232 18.24 26.62 2.86
CA THR A 232 18.99 27.69 2.22
C THR A 232 19.11 27.40 0.73
N GLU A 233 18.75 28.35 -0.12
CA GLU A 233 18.76 28.17 -1.58
C GLU A 233 19.96 28.88 -2.23
N SER A 234 20.52 28.25 -3.26
CA SER A 234 21.52 28.82 -4.15
C SER A 234 21.25 28.43 -5.61
N THR A 235 21.76 29.22 -6.55
CA THR A 235 21.71 28.87 -7.96
C THR A 235 22.56 27.63 -8.24
N GLY A 236 22.03 26.70 -9.02
CA GLY A 236 22.77 25.53 -9.49
C GLY A 236 23.53 25.81 -10.80
N GLU A 237 24.43 24.90 -11.17
CA GLU A 237 25.27 25.06 -12.36
C GLU A 237 24.53 24.71 -13.67
N SER A 238 23.42 23.96 -13.59
CA SER A 238 22.59 23.52 -14.73
C SER A 238 23.39 22.82 -15.86
N GLN A 239 24.47 22.12 -15.51
CA GLN A 239 25.35 21.45 -16.47
C GLN A 239 24.80 20.10 -16.95
N GLY A 240 25.38 19.57 -18.03
CA GLY A 240 25.06 18.25 -18.58
C GLY A 240 24.34 18.32 -19.91
N VAL A 241 24.35 17.19 -20.62
CA VAL A 241 23.70 17.03 -21.92
C VAL A 241 22.43 16.19 -21.74
N PRO A 242 21.25 16.65 -22.20
CA PRO A 242 20.04 15.85 -22.17
C PRO A 242 20.23 14.50 -22.88
N ALA A 243 19.84 13.42 -22.20
CA ALA A 243 19.75 12.11 -22.83
C ALA A 243 18.60 12.06 -23.83
N GLN A 244 18.66 11.13 -24.78
CA GLN A 244 17.52 10.84 -25.64
C GLN A 244 16.49 10.04 -24.85
N LEU A 245 15.31 10.62 -24.63
CA LEU A 245 14.18 9.96 -23.98
C LEU A 245 13.27 9.28 -25.00
N PRO A 246 12.56 8.21 -24.61
CA PRO A 246 11.51 7.62 -25.45
C PRO A 246 10.42 8.66 -25.74
N GLN A 247 9.74 8.51 -26.89
CA GLN A 247 8.65 9.43 -27.23
C GLN A 247 7.47 9.24 -26.26
N PRO A 248 6.84 10.34 -25.80
CA PRO A 248 5.66 10.30 -24.95
C PRO A 248 4.57 9.40 -25.55
N ASP A 249 3.84 8.70 -24.69
CA ASP A 249 2.68 7.90 -25.07
C ASP A 249 1.37 8.62 -24.78
N GLY A 250 0.27 8.03 -25.30
CA GLY A 250 -1.07 8.43 -24.94
C GLY A 250 -1.30 8.31 -23.43
N SER A 251 -1.89 9.35 -22.83
CA SER A 251 -2.34 9.34 -21.44
C SER A 251 -3.63 8.52 -21.30
N SER A 252 -3.68 7.65 -20.30
CA SER A 252 -4.89 6.99 -19.80
C SER A 252 -5.24 7.51 -18.41
N GLU A 253 -6.49 7.30 -17.99
CA GLU A 253 -6.84 7.50 -16.59
C GLU A 253 -5.98 6.58 -15.69
N PRO A 254 -5.38 7.12 -14.61
CA PRO A 254 -4.57 6.33 -13.70
C PRO A 254 -5.45 5.35 -12.92
N SER A 255 -5.11 4.06 -12.98
CA SER A 255 -5.83 3.01 -12.25
C SER A 255 -5.04 2.53 -11.03
N THR A 256 -4.91 3.39 -10.00
CA THR A 256 -4.07 3.11 -8.82
C THR A 256 -4.57 1.92 -8.00
N LEU A 257 -5.85 1.93 -7.61
CA LEU A 257 -6.47 0.84 -6.83
C LEU A 257 -6.50 -0.48 -7.60
N GLY A 258 -6.88 -0.45 -8.87
CA GLY A 258 -6.88 -1.64 -9.72
C GLY A 258 -5.47 -2.24 -9.88
N SER A 259 -4.44 -1.39 -9.97
CA SER A 259 -3.05 -1.84 -10.05
C SER A 259 -2.56 -2.47 -8.74
N LEU A 260 -2.94 -1.92 -7.59
CA LEU A 260 -2.65 -2.52 -6.27
C LEU A 260 -3.29 -3.91 -6.14
N MET A 261 -4.58 -4.04 -6.51
CA MET A 261 -5.28 -5.34 -6.50
C MET A 261 -4.62 -6.36 -7.43
N ARG A 262 -4.32 -5.96 -8.67
CA ARG A 262 -3.60 -6.82 -9.64
C ARG A 262 -2.21 -7.20 -9.15
N TRP A 263 -1.49 -6.29 -8.50
CA TRP A 263 -0.19 -6.57 -7.90
C TRP A 263 -0.31 -7.65 -6.82
N ALA A 264 -1.21 -7.47 -5.85
CA ALA A 264 -1.37 -8.42 -4.75
C ALA A 264 -1.82 -9.81 -5.23
N LEU A 265 -2.77 -9.87 -6.16
CA LEU A 265 -3.22 -11.13 -6.78
C LEU A 265 -2.06 -11.84 -7.50
N ARG A 266 -1.24 -11.12 -8.26
CA ARG A 266 -0.06 -11.71 -8.92
C ARG A 266 0.94 -12.28 -7.92
N MET A 267 1.18 -11.58 -6.81
CA MET A 267 2.09 -12.08 -5.76
C MET A 267 1.54 -13.37 -5.15
N GLU A 268 0.24 -13.44 -4.88
CA GLU A 268 -0.38 -14.65 -4.31
C GLU A 268 -0.42 -15.81 -5.30
N MET A 269 -0.74 -15.58 -6.56
CA MET A 269 -0.70 -16.62 -7.60
C MET A 269 0.71 -17.18 -7.81
N ARG A 270 1.74 -16.36 -7.64
CA ARG A 270 3.15 -16.76 -7.79
C ARG A 270 3.68 -17.49 -6.56
N ASN A 271 3.28 -17.05 -5.38
CA ASN A 271 3.70 -17.62 -4.11
C ASN A 271 2.52 -17.54 -3.12
N PRO A 272 1.74 -18.63 -2.95
CA PRO A 272 0.48 -18.62 -2.20
C PRO A 272 0.71 -18.67 -0.69
N ILE A 273 1.58 -17.78 -0.17
CA ILE A 273 1.94 -17.72 1.24
C ILE A 273 0.72 -17.41 2.09
N ASP A 274 -0.15 -16.50 1.62
CA ASP A 274 -1.33 -16.10 2.37
C ASP A 274 -2.31 -17.27 2.50
N THR A 275 -2.59 -17.93 1.37
CA THR A 275 -3.49 -19.08 1.29
C THR A 275 -2.98 -20.23 2.15
N VAL A 276 -1.70 -20.60 2.01
CA VAL A 276 -1.11 -21.71 2.78
C VAL A 276 -1.02 -21.37 4.27
N GLY A 277 -0.56 -20.16 4.60
CA GLY A 277 -0.40 -19.69 5.97
C GLY A 277 -1.71 -19.66 6.77
N ARG A 278 -2.84 -19.44 6.08
CA ARG A 278 -4.19 -19.45 6.68
C ARG A 278 -4.83 -20.83 6.67
N ALA A 279 -4.70 -21.58 5.56
CA ALA A 279 -5.34 -22.88 5.43
C ALA A 279 -4.75 -23.94 6.37
N VAL A 280 -3.42 -23.95 6.60
CA VAL A 280 -2.78 -24.97 7.43
C VAL A 280 -3.28 -24.96 8.89
N PRO A 281 -3.28 -23.82 9.62
CA PRO A 281 -3.85 -23.77 10.96
C PRO A 281 -5.34 -24.12 11.01
N ALA A 282 -6.12 -23.71 10.01
CA ALA A 282 -7.55 -24.01 9.94
C ALA A 282 -7.82 -25.51 9.74
N ILE A 283 -7.08 -26.18 8.85
CA ILE A 283 -7.18 -27.62 8.64
C ILE A 283 -6.77 -28.38 9.90
N VAL A 284 -5.69 -27.96 10.58
CA VAL A 284 -5.28 -28.54 11.86
C VAL A 284 -6.38 -28.43 12.90
N ALA A 285 -7.00 -27.24 13.04
CA ALA A 285 -8.10 -27.04 13.97
C ALA A 285 -9.32 -27.91 13.65
N MET A 286 -9.68 -28.05 12.37
CA MET A 286 -10.76 -28.91 11.91
C MET A 286 -10.49 -30.39 12.23
N LEU A 287 -9.26 -30.88 12.03
CA LEU A 287 -8.88 -32.27 12.34
C LEU A 287 -8.88 -32.54 13.85
N LEU A 288 -8.42 -31.57 14.65
CA LEU A 288 -8.48 -31.66 16.11
C LEU A 288 -9.93 -31.65 16.61
N ALA A 289 -10.79 -30.80 16.05
CA ALA A 289 -12.22 -30.78 16.35
C ALA A 289 -12.85 -32.14 16.04
N TYR A 290 -12.56 -32.73 14.88
CA TYR A 290 -13.03 -34.06 14.52
C TYR A 290 -12.57 -35.15 15.51
N ALA A 291 -11.28 -35.14 15.88
CA ALA A 291 -10.74 -36.09 16.84
C ALA A 291 -11.43 -35.99 18.22
N LEU A 292 -11.67 -34.77 18.71
CA LEU A 292 -12.36 -34.53 19.98
C LEU A 292 -13.83 -34.95 19.94
N VAL A 293 -14.50 -34.68 18.82
CA VAL A 293 -15.91 -35.00 18.63
C VAL A 293 -16.15 -36.50 18.49
N GLY A 294 -15.26 -37.22 17.78
CA GLY A 294 -15.38 -38.67 17.60
C GLY A 294 -15.32 -39.48 18.90
N GLU A 295 -14.86 -38.87 20.00
CA GLU A 295 -14.82 -39.47 21.34
C GLU A 295 -16.04 -39.12 22.21
N LEU A 296 -16.94 -38.25 21.74
CA LEU A 296 -18.07 -37.71 22.52
C LEU A 296 -19.43 -38.11 21.91
N ASP A 297 -20.37 -38.53 22.77
CA ASP A 297 -21.78 -38.66 22.39
C ASP A 297 -22.39 -37.26 22.19
N LEU A 298 -22.29 -36.75 20.95
CA LEU A 298 -22.78 -35.42 20.55
C LEU A 298 -24.28 -35.21 20.75
N SER A 299 -25.05 -36.29 20.93
CA SER A 299 -26.48 -36.22 21.27
C SER A 299 -26.75 -35.38 22.54
N HIS A 300 -25.75 -35.20 23.41
CA HIS A 300 -25.85 -34.40 24.63
C HIS A 300 -25.05 -33.08 24.59
N ALA A 301 -24.24 -32.84 23.55
CA ALA A 301 -23.26 -31.75 23.53
C ALA A 301 -23.84 -30.37 23.15
N GLY A 302 -25.13 -30.29 22.77
CA GLY A 302 -25.79 -29.04 22.38
C GLY A 302 -25.35 -28.52 21.01
N ASN A 303 -26.27 -27.87 20.28
CA ASN A 303 -25.99 -27.32 18.95
C ASN A 303 -24.96 -26.18 18.98
N ASP A 304 -24.82 -25.47 20.11
CA ASP A 304 -23.87 -24.36 20.28
C ASP A 304 -22.41 -24.81 20.11
N MET A 305 -22.03 -25.93 20.72
CA MET A 305 -20.67 -26.47 20.62
C MET A 305 -20.34 -26.86 19.18
N LEU A 306 -21.29 -27.49 18.49
CA LEU A 306 -21.10 -27.91 17.10
C LEU A 306 -21.04 -26.72 16.15
N ALA A 307 -21.92 -25.74 16.31
CA ALA A 307 -21.88 -24.50 15.56
C ALA A 307 -20.51 -23.82 15.69
N ALA A 308 -19.97 -23.76 16.92
CA ALA A 308 -18.63 -23.22 17.16
C ALA A 308 -17.56 -24.01 16.42
N LEU A 309 -17.54 -25.34 16.57
CA LEU A 309 -16.54 -26.21 15.95
C LEU A 309 -16.60 -26.17 14.41
N VAL A 310 -17.78 -25.98 13.82
CA VAL A 310 -17.96 -25.81 12.37
C VAL A 310 -17.39 -24.48 11.88
N LEU A 311 -17.54 -23.40 12.65
CA LEU A 311 -17.08 -22.06 12.26
C LEU A 311 -15.62 -21.77 12.63
N VAL A 312 -15.04 -22.47 13.63
CA VAL A 312 -13.67 -22.25 14.11
C VAL A 312 -12.63 -22.27 12.97
N PRO A 313 -12.59 -23.25 12.05
CA PRO A 313 -11.62 -23.25 10.96
C PRO A 313 -11.70 -21.99 10.08
N ALA A 314 -12.91 -21.55 9.76
CA ALA A 314 -13.13 -20.34 8.97
C ALA A 314 -12.69 -19.08 9.74
N PHE A 315 -13.02 -18.99 11.03
CA PHE A 315 -12.58 -17.89 11.90
C PHE A 315 -11.05 -17.82 12.02
N ILE A 316 -10.37 -18.96 12.13
CA ILE A 316 -8.90 -19.02 12.14
C ILE A 316 -8.32 -18.42 10.86
N THR A 317 -8.88 -18.74 9.69
CA THR A 317 -8.40 -18.12 8.43
C THR A 317 -8.61 -16.62 8.38
N ALA A 318 -9.66 -16.10 9.02
CA ALA A 318 -9.94 -14.67 9.11
C ALA A 318 -8.91 -13.95 10.01
N VAL A 319 -8.57 -14.53 11.17
CA VAL A 319 -7.74 -13.86 12.20
C VAL A 319 -6.23 -13.99 11.92
N VAL A 320 -5.78 -15.00 11.18
CA VAL A 320 -4.36 -15.16 10.84
C VAL A 320 -3.84 -13.98 10.00
N SER A 321 -2.69 -13.44 10.41
CA SER A 321 -2.05 -12.28 9.78
C SER A 321 -1.83 -12.50 8.29
N PRO A 322 -2.23 -11.54 7.43
CA PRO A 322 -2.00 -11.66 6.01
C PRO A 322 -0.53 -11.57 5.65
N ALA A 323 -0.11 -12.33 4.63
CA ALA A 323 1.24 -12.22 4.07
C ALA A 323 1.51 -10.84 3.45
N LEU A 324 0.43 -10.13 3.06
CA LEU A 324 0.47 -8.76 2.54
C LEU A 324 1.21 -7.79 3.46
N VAL A 325 1.07 -7.93 4.79
CA VAL A 325 1.78 -7.07 5.76
C VAL A 325 3.29 -7.14 5.56
N ARG A 326 3.83 -8.35 5.40
CA ARG A 326 5.26 -8.54 5.17
C ARG A 326 5.70 -8.03 3.80
N ARG A 327 4.89 -8.24 2.76
CA ARG A 327 5.15 -7.74 1.39
C ARG A 327 5.23 -6.21 1.36
N LEU A 328 4.34 -5.53 2.09
CA LEU A 328 4.32 -4.07 2.18
C LEU A 328 5.47 -3.53 3.06
N ALA A 329 5.92 -4.28 4.07
CA ALA A 329 7.05 -3.88 4.92
C ALA A 329 8.42 -4.05 4.23
N GLU A 330 8.50 -4.89 3.20
CA GLU A 330 9.75 -5.11 2.46
C GLU A 330 10.18 -3.85 1.72
N ALA A 331 11.38 -3.36 2.02
CA ALA A 331 12.05 -2.28 1.28
C ALA A 331 11.14 -1.05 1.03
N ASP A 332 10.33 -0.66 2.01
CA ASP A 332 9.38 0.46 1.93
C ASP A 332 8.35 0.36 0.79
N CYS A 333 8.05 -0.83 0.28
CA CYS A 333 7.06 -1.07 -0.78
C CYS A 333 5.67 -0.49 -0.42
N GLY A 334 5.25 -0.66 0.83
CA GLY A 334 4.00 -0.11 1.35
C GLY A 334 3.98 1.41 1.38
N ARG A 335 5.12 2.06 1.62
CA ARG A 335 5.23 3.52 1.56
C ARG A 335 5.09 4.00 0.11
N TRP A 336 5.69 3.31 -0.85
CA TRP A 336 5.50 3.62 -2.26
C TRP A 336 4.03 3.52 -2.67
N TRP A 337 3.35 2.41 -2.32
CA TRP A 337 1.91 2.25 -2.57
C TRP A 337 1.07 3.30 -1.83
N SER A 338 1.47 3.70 -0.62
CA SER A 338 0.81 4.75 0.15
C SER A 338 0.89 6.10 -0.55
N ALA A 339 2.03 6.47 -1.12
CA ALA A 339 2.16 7.71 -1.88
C ALA A 339 1.25 7.72 -3.12
N VAL A 340 1.24 6.61 -3.86
CA VAL A 340 0.53 6.51 -5.15
C VAL A 340 -0.99 6.39 -4.97
N VAL A 341 -1.47 5.56 -4.04
CA VAL A 341 -2.90 5.32 -3.82
C VAL A 341 -3.51 6.37 -2.88
N GLY A 342 -2.71 6.97 -2.00
CA GLY A 342 -3.12 8.06 -1.10
C GLY A 342 -4.03 7.58 0.05
N PRO A 343 -5.14 8.27 0.35
CA PRO A 343 -5.99 7.95 1.51
C PRO A 343 -6.66 6.57 1.41
N MET A 344 -6.81 6.03 0.19
CA MET A 344 -7.47 4.74 -0.03
C MET A 344 -6.56 3.53 0.19
N THR A 345 -5.28 3.73 0.54
CA THR A 345 -4.32 2.63 0.72
C THR A 345 -4.72 1.66 1.83
N ARG A 346 -5.09 2.16 3.03
CA ARG A 346 -5.51 1.31 4.16
C ARG A 346 -6.81 0.55 3.86
N PRO A 347 -7.91 1.19 3.40
CA PRO A 347 -9.11 0.47 2.97
C PRO A 347 -8.79 -0.61 1.93
N ALA A 348 -8.04 -0.27 0.88
CA ALA A 348 -7.75 -1.21 -0.19
C ALA A 348 -6.90 -2.40 0.29
N ASN A 349 -5.85 -2.14 1.07
CA ASN A 349 -5.00 -3.19 1.63
C ASN A 349 -5.78 -4.10 2.59
N SER A 350 -6.73 -3.58 3.37
CA SER A 350 -7.55 -4.42 4.26
C SER A 350 -8.44 -5.39 3.49
N LEU A 351 -9.00 -4.98 2.36
CA LEU A 351 -9.80 -5.85 1.50
C LEU A 351 -8.93 -6.87 0.77
N VAL A 352 -7.82 -6.41 0.20
CA VAL A 352 -6.89 -7.25 -0.56
C VAL A 352 -6.17 -8.28 0.33
N GLY A 353 -5.88 -7.90 1.58
CA GLY A 353 -5.29 -8.78 2.58
C GLY A 353 -6.29 -9.68 3.29
N ALA A 354 -7.61 -9.50 3.11
CA ALA A 354 -8.61 -10.33 3.76
C ALA A 354 -8.65 -11.74 3.15
N SER A 355 -8.96 -12.74 3.98
CA SER A 355 -9.17 -14.11 3.50
C SER A 355 -10.56 -14.22 2.88
N LEU A 356 -10.72 -13.76 1.64
CA LEU A 356 -12.05 -13.72 1.00
C LEU A 356 -12.50 -15.07 0.44
N ILE A 357 -11.56 -15.99 0.19
CA ILE A 357 -11.84 -17.26 -0.49
C ILE A 357 -11.98 -18.41 0.50
N LEU A 358 -11.17 -18.48 1.56
CA LEU A 358 -11.10 -19.66 2.44
C LEU A 358 -12.27 -19.86 3.41
N PRO A 359 -12.89 -18.82 4.01
CA PRO A 359 -13.93 -19.01 5.03
C PRO A 359 -15.12 -19.84 4.55
N ILE A 360 -15.60 -19.62 3.32
CA ILE A 360 -16.75 -20.32 2.76
C ILE A 360 -16.49 -21.83 2.59
N PRO A 361 -15.52 -22.29 1.76
CA PRO A 361 -15.28 -23.71 1.55
C PRO A 361 -14.88 -24.42 2.84
N LEU A 362 -14.16 -23.77 3.76
CA LEU A 362 -13.79 -24.37 5.03
C LEU A 362 -14.98 -24.54 5.97
N THR A 363 -15.93 -23.60 5.99
CA THR A 363 -17.17 -23.76 6.78
C THR A 363 -17.96 -24.98 6.30
N TYR A 364 -18.14 -25.12 4.98
CA TYR A 364 -18.81 -26.29 4.39
C TYR A 364 -18.04 -27.59 4.62
N LEU A 365 -16.72 -27.58 4.45
CA LEU A 365 -15.89 -28.76 4.69
C LEU A 365 -15.94 -29.18 6.16
N SER A 366 -15.88 -28.22 7.09
CA SER A 366 -15.99 -28.48 8.52
C SER A 366 -17.35 -29.06 8.89
N TRP A 367 -18.43 -28.58 8.27
CA TRP A 367 -19.76 -29.20 8.41
C TRP A 367 -19.75 -30.66 7.96
N PHE A 368 -19.23 -30.97 6.77
CA PHE A 368 -19.19 -32.34 6.27
C PHE A 368 -18.35 -33.29 7.15
N VAL A 369 -17.26 -32.79 7.73
CA VAL A 369 -16.39 -33.56 8.60
C VAL A 369 -17.03 -33.83 9.97
N LEU A 370 -17.74 -32.86 10.53
CA LEU A 370 -18.27 -32.93 11.90
C LEU A 370 -19.72 -33.41 12.00
N ALA A 371 -20.57 -33.11 11.01
CA ALA A 371 -22.02 -33.35 11.06
C ALA A 371 -22.44 -34.74 10.56
N GLY A 372 -21.49 -35.65 10.27
CA GLY A 372 -21.76 -37.01 9.79
C GLY A 372 -22.58 -37.91 10.73
N SER A 373 -23.01 -37.40 11.88
CA SER A 373 -23.77 -38.09 12.93
C SER A 373 -25.25 -37.68 13.05
N PHE A 374 -25.77 -36.78 12.21
CA PHE A 374 -27.14 -36.23 12.30
C PHE A 374 -28.19 -36.87 11.37
N ASP A 375 -29.47 -36.68 11.70
CA ASP A 375 -30.63 -37.03 10.86
C ASP A 375 -30.56 -36.34 9.48
N SER A 376 -30.98 -37.07 8.43
CA SER A 376 -30.84 -36.64 7.04
C SER A 376 -31.61 -35.38 6.68
N ASP A 377 -32.71 -35.10 7.36
CA ASP A 377 -33.60 -33.99 7.01
C ASP A 377 -33.12 -32.66 7.61
N ALA A 378 -32.75 -32.64 8.91
CA ALA A 378 -32.20 -31.45 9.57
C ALA A 378 -30.85 -31.04 8.96
N SER A 379 -30.01 -32.01 8.60
CA SER A 379 -28.72 -31.73 7.95
C SER A 379 -28.88 -31.08 6.56
N SER A 380 -29.95 -31.40 5.84
CA SER A 380 -30.23 -30.81 4.52
C SER A 380 -30.65 -29.34 4.59
N GLU A 381 -31.34 -28.94 5.67
CA GLU A 381 -31.79 -27.55 5.86
C GLU A 381 -30.63 -26.65 6.28
N VAL A 382 -29.81 -27.07 7.25
CA VAL A 382 -28.64 -26.31 7.69
C VAL A 382 -27.69 -26.04 6.53
N LEU A 383 -27.46 -27.04 5.67
CA LEU A 383 -26.56 -26.92 4.51
C LEU A 383 -27.01 -25.86 3.49
N ARG A 384 -28.32 -25.59 3.38
CA ARG A 384 -28.86 -24.52 2.52
C ARG A 384 -28.58 -23.13 3.05
N TRP A 385 -28.33 -22.99 4.34
CA TRP A 385 -28.22 -21.69 5.01
C TRP A 385 -26.83 -21.41 5.60
N LEU A 386 -25.94 -22.42 5.60
CA LEU A 386 -24.57 -22.31 6.06
C LEU A 386 -23.76 -21.20 5.36
N TRP A 387 -24.14 -20.81 4.14
CA TRP A 387 -23.52 -19.69 3.43
C TRP A 387 -23.70 -18.35 4.17
N LEU A 388 -24.79 -18.17 4.94
CA LEU A 388 -25.09 -16.92 5.60
C LEU A 388 -24.03 -16.55 6.66
N PRO A 389 -23.76 -17.40 7.68
CA PRO A 389 -22.67 -17.13 8.61
C PRO A 389 -21.29 -17.17 7.93
N ALA A 390 -21.12 -17.98 6.88
CA ALA A 390 -19.85 -18.03 6.14
C ALA A 390 -19.54 -16.73 5.37
N VAL A 391 -20.56 -16.05 4.83
CA VAL A 391 -20.42 -14.74 4.19
C VAL A 391 -20.14 -13.65 5.23
N ALA A 392 -20.83 -13.67 6.37
CA ALA A 392 -20.55 -12.73 7.46
C ALA A 392 -19.13 -12.89 8.03
N MET A 393 -18.55 -14.11 7.96
CA MET A 393 -17.14 -14.36 8.30
C MET A 393 -16.15 -13.58 7.38
N LEU A 394 -16.56 -13.20 6.16
CA LEU A 394 -15.73 -12.37 5.29
C LEU A 394 -15.56 -10.96 5.86
N ASP A 395 -16.59 -10.39 6.49
CA ASP A 395 -16.51 -9.09 7.14
C ASP A 395 -15.54 -9.14 8.34
N VAL A 396 -15.56 -10.26 9.09
CA VAL A 396 -14.60 -10.53 10.17
C VAL A 396 -13.17 -10.59 9.60
N ALA A 397 -12.96 -11.23 8.45
CA ALA A 397 -11.65 -11.32 7.80
C ALA A 397 -11.13 -9.95 7.33
N ILE A 398 -12.01 -9.08 6.81
CA ILE A 398 -11.67 -7.71 6.41
C ILE A 398 -11.31 -6.86 7.64
N ALA A 399 -12.07 -6.98 8.72
CA ALA A 399 -11.78 -6.30 9.98
C ALA A 399 -10.45 -6.76 10.60
N ALA A 400 -10.19 -8.07 10.62
CA ALA A 400 -8.92 -8.63 11.07
C ALA A 400 -7.73 -8.13 10.26
N ALA A 401 -7.84 -8.13 8.93
CA ALA A 401 -6.80 -7.62 8.05
C ALA A 401 -6.51 -6.13 8.31
N ALA A 402 -7.54 -5.30 8.52
CA ALA A 402 -7.38 -3.90 8.89
C ALA A 402 -6.66 -3.73 10.24
N LEU A 403 -6.98 -4.54 11.24
CA LEU A 403 -6.29 -4.52 12.54
C LEU A 403 -4.80 -4.88 12.41
N HIS A 404 -4.47 -5.92 11.64
CA HIS A 404 -3.08 -6.29 11.37
C HIS A 404 -2.30 -5.19 10.66
N LEU A 405 -2.92 -4.53 9.68
CA LEU A 405 -2.31 -3.40 8.96
C LEU A 405 -2.12 -2.17 9.86
N LEU A 406 -3.12 -1.83 10.68
CA LEU A 406 -3.00 -0.76 11.67
C LEU A 406 -1.81 -1.01 12.60
N VAL A 407 -1.67 -2.24 13.10
CA VAL A 407 -0.57 -2.63 13.97
C VAL A 407 0.78 -2.52 13.27
N ALA A 408 0.86 -2.95 12.01
CA ALA A 408 2.09 -2.89 11.23
C ALA A 408 2.57 -1.45 11.02
N ASP A 409 1.65 -0.49 10.95
CA ASP A 409 1.94 0.94 10.85
C ASP A 409 2.42 1.55 12.19
N LEU A 410 2.20 0.89 13.33
CA LEU A 410 2.65 1.41 14.63
C LEU A 410 4.18 1.39 14.71
N ARG A 411 4.76 2.49 15.21
CA ARG A 411 6.23 2.69 15.37
C ARG A 411 6.95 1.56 16.12
N ARG A 412 6.23 0.75 16.89
CA ARG A 412 6.70 -0.51 17.48
C ARG A 412 5.78 -1.65 17.06
N ALA A 413 5.99 -2.18 15.86
CA ALA A 413 5.24 -3.30 15.31
C ALA A 413 5.28 -4.59 16.18
N SER A 414 6.17 -4.67 17.16
CA SER A 414 6.29 -5.80 18.11
C SER A 414 5.57 -5.59 19.45
N ALA A 415 4.81 -4.51 19.63
CA ALA A 415 4.07 -4.31 20.88
C ALA A 415 2.94 -5.35 21.01
N ALA A 416 3.00 -6.18 22.05
CA ALA A 416 2.03 -7.23 22.37
C ALA A 416 0.55 -6.77 22.42
N ALA A 417 0.33 -5.45 22.56
CA ALA A 417 -1.00 -4.83 22.50
C ALA A 417 -1.73 -5.11 21.17
N ALA A 418 -1.00 -5.36 20.08
CA ALA A 418 -1.53 -5.71 18.77
C ALA A 418 -2.41 -6.96 18.77
N SER A 419 -1.92 -8.05 19.38
CA SER A 419 -2.65 -9.32 19.46
C SER A 419 -3.91 -9.21 20.32
N LEU A 420 -3.95 -8.25 21.25
CA LEU A 420 -5.12 -8.01 22.09
C LEU A 420 -6.27 -7.35 21.33
N LEU A 421 -6.00 -6.57 20.27
CA LEU A 421 -7.06 -5.93 19.49
C LEU A 421 -7.89 -6.95 18.70
N LEU A 422 -7.28 -8.08 18.30
CA LEU A 422 -7.99 -9.16 17.62
C LEU A 422 -9.02 -9.86 18.52
N LEU A 423 -8.89 -9.76 19.85
CA LEU A 423 -9.87 -10.33 20.79
C LEU A 423 -11.27 -9.72 20.62
N VAL A 424 -11.36 -8.47 20.13
CA VAL A 424 -12.65 -7.84 19.82
C VAL A 424 -13.43 -8.63 18.78
N LEU A 425 -12.74 -9.35 17.88
CA LEU A 425 -13.37 -10.18 16.85
C LEU A 425 -13.92 -11.51 17.38
N VAL A 426 -13.68 -11.85 18.65
CA VAL A 426 -14.35 -12.99 19.29
C VAL A 426 -15.85 -12.73 19.40
N TRP A 427 -16.27 -11.48 19.61
CA TRP A 427 -17.69 -11.14 19.71
C TRP A 427 -18.49 -11.49 18.43
N PRO A 428 -18.15 -10.97 17.23
CA PRO A 428 -18.87 -11.37 16.01
C PRO A 428 -18.79 -12.88 15.75
N PHE A 429 -17.71 -13.56 16.16
CA PHE A 429 -17.65 -15.02 16.05
C PHE A 429 -18.68 -15.73 16.94
N LEU A 430 -18.91 -15.27 18.17
CA LEU A 430 -19.94 -15.81 19.05
C LEU A 430 -21.34 -15.57 18.49
N GLU A 431 -21.61 -14.38 17.94
CA GLU A 431 -22.88 -14.07 17.28
C GLU A 431 -23.13 -15.01 16.08
N LEU A 432 -22.11 -15.29 15.26
CA LEU A 432 -22.24 -16.26 14.16
C LEU A 432 -22.47 -17.70 14.63
N THR A 433 -21.88 -18.05 15.78
CA THR A 433 -22.10 -19.35 16.43
C THR A 433 -23.54 -19.49 16.93
N ASP A 434 -24.06 -18.46 17.60
CA ASP A 434 -25.45 -18.42 18.07
C ASP A 434 -26.43 -18.49 16.89
N ALA A 435 -26.16 -17.75 15.81
CA ALA A 435 -26.95 -17.78 14.60
C ALA A 435 -27.00 -19.19 13.99
N LEU A 436 -25.84 -19.85 13.83
CA LEU A 436 -25.78 -21.21 13.29
C LEU A 436 -26.44 -22.23 14.24
N SER A 437 -26.29 -22.07 15.55
CA SER A 437 -26.96 -22.93 16.53
C SER A 437 -28.48 -22.82 16.43
N THR A 438 -29.02 -21.61 16.31
CA THR A 438 -30.47 -21.38 16.11
C THR A 438 -30.96 -22.02 14.80
N ILE A 439 -30.17 -21.95 13.72
CA ILE A 439 -30.48 -22.65 12.46
C ILE A 439 -30.53 -24.17 12.66
N MET A 440 -29.66 -24.71 13.51
CA MET A 440 -29.63 -26.13 13.82
C MET A 440 -30.76 -26.58 14.75
N THR A 441 -31.25 -25.72 15.65
CA THR A 441 -32.35 -26.04 16.59
C THR A 441 -33.73 -25.85 15.97
N ASP A 442 -33.97 -24.67 15.39
CA ASP A 442 -35.31 -24.17 15.05
C ASP A 442 -35.50 -23.98 13.54
N GLY A 443 -34.44 -24.20 12.75
CA GLY A 443 -34.42 -23.92 11.32
C GLY A 443 -34.25 -22.43 11.03
N MET A 444 -34.39 -22.04 9.75
CA MET A 444 -34.27 -20.63 9.39
C MET A 444 -35.57 -19.84 9.59
N SER A 445 -35.47 -18.72 10.31
CA SER A 445 -36.49 -17.68 10.37
C SER A 445 -36.05 -16.42 9.62
N PHE A 446 -37.02 -15.70 9.03
CA PHE A 446 -36.83 -14.38 8.40
C PHE A 446 -37.41 -13.25 9.26
N GLY A 447 -37.55 -13.48 10.56
CA GLY A 447 -37.97 -12.44 11.48
C GLY A 447 -36.92 -11.33 11.58
N LEU A 448 -37.37 -10.16 12.04
CA LEU A 448 -36.51 -9.02 12.39
C LEU A 448 -36.38 -8.88 13.92
N GLY A 449 -36.70 -9.94 14.66
CA GLY A 449 -36.58 -9.99 16.11
C GLY A 449 -35.13 -10.20 16.54
N MET A 450 -34.82 -9.79 17.77
CA MET A 450 -33.55 -10.15 18.41
C MET A 450 -33.51 -11.67 18.61
N GLY A 451 -32.42 -12.31 18.16
CA GLY A 451 -32.26 -13.76 18.19
C GLY A 451 -32.60 -14.47 16.89
N ASP A 452 -33.19 -13.79 15.90
CA ASP A 452 -33.37 -14.38 14.56
C ASP A 452 -32.00 -14.53 13.85
N PRO A 453 -31.70 -15.68 13.22
CA PRO A 453 -30.37 -15.97 12.65
C PRO A 453 -29.87 -14.91 11.67
N LEU A 454 -30.79 -14.35 10.87
CA LEU A 454 -30.47 -13.30 9.89
C LEU A 454 -30.06 -12.01 10.60
N VAL A 455 -30.77 -11.61 11.64
CA VAL A 455 -30.47 -10.41 12.42
C VAL A 455 -29.14 -10.57 13.15
N THR A 456 -28.90 -11.74 13.75
CA THR A 456 -27.64 -12.06 14.44
C THR A 456 -26.43 -12.00 13.49
N CYS A 457 -26.55 -12.56 12.27
CA CYS A 457 -25.50 -12.43 11.25
C CYS A 457 -25.27 -10.95 10.83
N LEU A 458 -26.32 -10.15 10.69
CA LEU A 458 -26.19 -8.73 10.38
C LEU A 458 -25.51 -7.96 11.51
N ILE A 459 -25.77 -8.29 12.77
CA ILE A 459 -25.09 -7.71 13.93
C ILE A 459 -23.60 -8.07 13.91
N ALA A 460 -23.24 -9.32 13.59
CA ALA A 460 -21.85 -9.75 13.43
C ALA A 460 -21.12 -8.98 12.30
N SER A 461 -21.76 -8.80 11.16
CA SER A 461 -21.23 -7.98 10.05
C SER A 461 -21.09 -6.50 10.45
N LEU A 462 -22.10 -5.93 11.13
CA LEU A 462 -22.07 -4.53 11.56
C LEU A 462 -20.96 -4.28 12.58
N THR A 463 -20.80 -5.17 13.57
CA THR A 463 -19.73 -5.07 14.56
C THR A 463 -18.36 -5.17 13.89
N SER A 464 -18.18 -6.10 12.96
CA SER A 464 -16.96 -6.23 12.15
C SER A 464 -16.68 -4.97 11.32
N ALA A 465 -17.70 -4.39 10.69
CA ALA A 465 -17.58 -3.15 9.92
C ALA A 465 -17.19 -1.94 10.79
N LEU A 466 -17.69 -1.86 12.03
CA LEU A 466 -17.30 -0.82 12.99
C LEU A 466 -15.84 -0.99 13.42
N VAL A 467 -15.40 -2.22 13.72
CA VAL A 467 -14.00 -2.52 14.04
C VAL A 467 -13.09 -2.12 12.86
N TRP A 468 -13.48 -2.49 11.65
CA TRP A 468 -12.78 -2.12 10.42
C TRP A 468 -12.68 -0.59 10.26
N ALA A 469 -13.80 0.13 10.41
CA ALA A 469 -13.82 1.58 10.28
C ALA A 469 -12.88 2.26 11.28
N VAL A 470 -12.89 1.82 12.54
CA VAL A 470 -11.95 2.31 13.56
C VAL A 470 -10.51 2.02 13.14
N ALA A 471 -10.21 0.80 12.70
CA ALA A 471 -8.85 0.41 12.33
C ALA A 471 -8.31 1.20 11.12
N VAL A 472 -9.18 1.51 10.16
CA VAL A 472 -8.80 2.21 8.93
C VAL A 472 -8.69 3.72 9.13
N PHE A 473 -9.64 4.32 9.83
CA PHE A 473 -9.74 5.78 9.99
C PHE A 473 -9.06 6.34 11.24
N LEU A 474 -8.46 5.48 12.08
CA LEU A 474 -7.58 5.92 13.16
C LEU A 474 -6.43 6.79 12.59
N PRO A 475 -6.26 8.03 13.06
CA PRO A 475 -5.20 8.91 12.58
C PRO A 475 -3.82 8.26 12.74
N GLU A 476 -2.93 8.50 11.78
CA GLU A 476 -1.51 8.18 11.91
C GLU A 476 -0.93 8.95 13.11
N ALA A 477 -0.27 8.24 14.04
CA ALA A 477 0.25 8.79 15.31
C ALA A 477 1.74 9.22 15.26
#